data_AF-A0A942K879-F1
#
_entry.id   AF-A0A942K879-F1
#
_cell.length_a   1.000
_cell.length_b   1.000
_cell.length_c   1.000
_cell.angle_alpha   90.00
_cell.angle_beta   90.00
_cell.angle_gamma   90.00
#
_symmetry.space_group_name_H-M   'P 1'
#
loop_
_entity.id
_entity.type
_entity.pdbx_description
1 polymer ?
#
loop_
_entity_poly.entity_id
_entity_poly.type
_entity_poly.pdbx_seq_one_letter_code
_entity_poly.pdbx_strand_id
1 'polypeptide(L)'
;MSGLGIETVRFYEKQGLIDEPPRSEAGYRKYSEQDVLRLRFIRRAKELGFRLKEIADLLELRDHPKAGMAEVRARAEAKIASIDEKIADLTKMRATIAMLAAACSGEGATTECPIIEALNAPNGGMT
;
A
#
# COMPACT_ATOMS: atom_id res chain seq x y z
N MET A 1 20.98 6.41 8.23
CA MET A 1 20.25 6.82 7.00
C MET A 1 18.93 6.05 6.94
N SER A 2 17.82 6.68 6.56
CA SER A 2 16.45 6.08 6.58
C SER A 2 16.24 4.90 5.61
N GLY A 3 17.23 4.56 4.78
CA GLY A 3 17.17 3.47 3.80
C GLY A 3 16.26 3.76 2.61
N LEU A 4 15.86 5.02 2.41
CA LEU A 4 15.04 5.47 1.29
C LEU A 4 15.92 6.14 0.22
N GLY A 5 15.60 5.90 -1.05
CA GLY A 5 16.25 6.59 -2.17
C GLY A 5 15.92 8.09 -2.19
N ILE A 6 16.82 8.90 -2.76
CA ILE A 6 16.68 10.37 -2.83
C ILE A 6 15.38 10.77 -3.53
N GLU A 7 14.98 10.06 -4.59
CA GLU A 7 13.74 10.32 -5.32
C GLU A 7 12.50 10.08 -4.47
N THR A 8 12.51 9.06 -3.60
CA THR A 8 11.41 8.78 -2.67
C THR A 8 11.25 9.89 -1.64
N VAL A 9 12.37 10.42 -1.14
CA VAL A 9 12.35 11.56 -0.21
C VAL A 9 11.77 12.79 -0.91
N ARG A 10 12.24 13.13 -2.12
CA ARG A 10 11.70 14.24 -2.92
C ARG A 10 10.22 14.05 -3.27
N PHE A 11 9.80 12.82 -3.50
CA PHE A 11 8.40 12.50 -3.72
C PHE A 11 7.56 12.83 -2.47
N TYR A 12 8.03 12.47 -1.28
CA TYR A 12 7.34 12.84 -0.03
C TYR A 12 7.34 14.35 0.24
N GLU A 13 8.40 15.08 -0.11
CA GLU A 13 8.41 16.56 -0.08
C GLU A 13 7.28 17.12 -0.97
N LYS A 14 7.18 16.66 -2.23
CA LYS A 14 6.15 17.11 -3.17
C LYS A 14 4.72 16.77 -2.73
N GLN A 15 4.56 15.70 -1.95
CA GLN A 15 3.27 15.30 -1.39
C GLN A 15 2.97 15.99 -0.06
N GLY A 16 3.82 16.89 0.43
CA GLY A 16 3.66 17.60 1.70
C GLY A 16 3.80 16.71 2.94
N LEU A 17 4.35 15.50 2.78
CA LEU A 17 4.52 14.55 3.88
C LEU A 17 5.76 14.84 4.72
N ILE A 18 6.72 15.59 4.18
CA ILE A 18 7.89 16.12 4.88
C ILE A 18 8.11 17.56 4.41
N ASP A 19 8.63 18.41 5.29
CA ASP A 19 8.95 19.79 4.94
C ASP A 19 10.16 19.85 4.01
N GLU A 20 10.23 20.86 3.13
CA GLU A 20 11.45 21.09 2.35
C GLU A 20 12.56 21.56 3.31
N PRO A 21 13.66 20.81 3.46
CA PRO A 21 14.71 21.15 4.40
C PRO A 21 15.48 22.39 3.91
N PRO A 22 16.07 23.16 4.84
CA PRO A 22 16.95 24.26 4.47
C PRO A 22 18.13 23.77 3.61
N ARG A 23 18.57 24.64 2.71
CA ARG A 23 19.73 24.40 1.85
C ARG A 23 21.01 24.82 2.57
N SER A 24 22.07 24.05 2.39
CA SER A 24 23.42 24.43 2.79
C SER A 24 23.95 25.56 1.91
N GLU A 25 25.04 26.20 2.33
CA GLU A 25 25.75 27.21 1.51
C GLU A 25 26.21 26.64 0.16
N ALA A 26 26.48 25.34 0.09
CA ALA A 26 26.82 24.62 -1.14
C ALA A 26 25.59 24.13 -1.92
N GLY A 27 24.37 24.51 -1.53
CA GLY A 27 23.11 24.20 -2.23
C GLY A 27 22.49 22.83 -1.93
N TYR A 28 23.07 22.05 -1.01
CA TYR A 28 22.56 20.72 -0.65
C TYR A 28 21.46 20.78 0.41
N ARG A 29 20.43 19.95 0.28
CA ARG A 29 19.39 19.77 1.32
C ARG A 29 19.99 19.17 2.59
N LYS A 30 19.74 19.79 3.74
CA LYS A 30 20.17 19.28 5.06
C LYS A 30 18.97 18.75 5.85
N TYR A 31 18.82 17.43 5.87
CA TYR A 31 17.80 16.77 6.70
C TYR A 31 18.26 16.68 8.16
N SER A 32 17.38 17.07 9.07
CA SER A 32 17.54 16.93 10.51
C SER A 32 17.28 15.49 10.98
N GLU A 33 17.60 15.20 12.24
CA GLU A 33 17.23 13.92 12.85
C GLU A 33 15.70 13.73 12.92
N GLN A 34 14.94 14.81 13.10
CA GLN A 34 13.48 14.78 13.10
C GLN A 34 12.93 14.36 11.74
N ASP A 35 13.51 14.87 10.64
CA ASP A 35 13.15 14.46 9.28
C ASP A 35 13.40 12.97 9.07
N VAL A 36 14.52 12.46 9.60
CA VAL A 36 14.85 11.04 9.55
C VAL A 36 13.83 10.20 10.32
N LEU A 37 13.36 10.65 11.50
CA LEU A 37 12.31 9.96 12.26
C LEU A 37 10.97 9.99 11.53
N ARG A 38 10.61 11.13 10.93
CA ARG A 38 9.40 11.28 10.11
C ARG A 38 9.41 10.36 8.89
N LEU A 39 10.55 10.28 8.19
CA LEU A 39 10.75 9.35 7.07
C LEU A 39 10.63 7.87 7.48
N ARG A 40 11.16 7.50 8.67
CA ARG A 40 10.98 6.14 9.21
C ARG A 40 9.50 5.85 9.50
N PHE A 41 8.77 6.82 10.05
CA PHE A 41 7.34 6.68 10.29
C PHE A 41 6.57 6.42 8.99
N ILE A 42 6.79 7.26 7.96
CA ILE A 42 6.16 7.10 6.64
C ILE A 42 6.46 5.72 6.07
N ARG A 43 7.72 5.30 6.11
CA ARG A 43 8.14 3.98 5.62
C ARG A 43 7.40 2.85 6.33
N ARG A 44 7.37 2.85 7.67
CA ARG A 44 6.67 1.81 8.44
C ARG A 44 5.18 1.77 8.15
N ALA A 45 4.53 2.93 8.04
CA ALA A 45 3.12 2.99 7.70
C ALA A 45 2.85 2.46 6.27
N LYS A 46 3.73 2.75 5.31
CA LYS A 46 3.66 2.15 3.96
C LYS A 46 3.83 0.63 3.99
N GLU A 47 4.76 0.10 4.79
CA GLU A 47 4.97 -1.35 4.97
C GLU A 47 3.71 -2.03 5.55
N LEU A 48 2.96 -1.34 6.40
CA LEU A 48 1.67 -1.79 6.94
C LEU A 48 0.49 -1.56 5.99
N GLY A 49 0.76 -1.14 4.75
CA GLY A 49 -0.24 -0.97 3.70
C GLY A 49 -0.99 0.35 3.73
N PHE A 50 -0.67 1.29 4.62
CA PHE A 50 -1.30 2.62 4.62
C PHE A 50 -1.01 3.39 3.32
N ARG A 51 -2.05 4.03 2.78
CA ARG A 51 -2.00 4.93 1.63
C ARG A 51 -1.43 6.27 2.08
N LEU A 52 -0.85 7.03 1.16
CA LEU A 52 -0.17 8.29 1.48
C LEU A 52 -1.08 9.28 2.22
N LYS A 53 -2.37 9.34 1.84
CA LYS A 53 -3.37 10.16 2.55
C LYS A 53 -3.57 9.71 4.00
N GLU A 54 -3.73 8.41 4.23
CA GLU A 54 -3.86 7.86 5.60
C GLU A 54 -2.60 8.14 6.44
N ILE A 55 -1.42 8.11 5.80
CA ILE A 55 -0.15 8.44 6.46
C ILE A 55 -0.08 9.93 6.80
N ALA A 56 -0.55 10.82 5.93
CA ALA A 56 -0.64 12.25 6.22
C ALA A 56 -1.49 12.49 7.47
N ASP A 57 -2.68 11.91 7.51
CA ASP A 57 -3.59 12.05 8.65
C ASP A 57 -2.94 11.52 9.96
N LEU A 58 -2.24 10.39 9.89
CA LEU A 58 -1.50 9.85 11.04
C LEU A 58 -0.33 10.74 11.48
N LEU A 59 0.33 11.42 10.53
CA LEU A 59 1.38 12.39 10.85
C LEU A 59 0.79 13.62 11.55
N GLU A 60 -0.35 14.14 11.09
CA GLU A 60 -1.05 15.25 11.75
C GLU A 60 -1.42 14.88 13.19
N LEU A 61 -1.99 13.69 13.42
CA LEU A 61 -2.31 13.22 14.76
C LEU A 61 -1.07 13.10 15.66
N ARG A 62 0.05 12.66 15.10
CA ARG A 62 1.33 12.58 15.84
C ARG A 62 1.87 13.96 16.19
N ASP A 63 1.76 14.92 15.28
CA ASP A 63 2.29 16.28 15.45
C ASP A 63 1.41 17.14 16.37
N HIS A 64 0.21 16.66 16.72
CA HIS A 64 -0.70 17.27 17.68
C HIS A 64 -0.86 16.38 18.94
N PRO A 65 -0.06 16.57 20.01
CA PRO A 65 -0.07 15.71 21.20
C PRO A 65 -1.40 15.66 21.97
N LYS A 66 -2.32 16.59 21.69
CA LYS A 66 -3.69 16.60 22.25
C LYS A 66 -4.67 15.73 21.45
N ALA A 67 -4.26 15.23 20.28
CA ALA A 67 -5.02 14.23 19.56
C ALA A 67 -5.09 12.96 20.41
N GLY A 68 -6.31 12.53 20.74
CA GLY A 68 -6.52 11.37 21.59
C GLY A 68 -6.13 10.07 20.90
N MET A 69 -5.65 9.09 21.67
CA MET A 69 -5.38 7.73 21.19
C MET A 69 -6.59 7.08 20.49
N ALA A 70 -7.80 7.54 20.78
CA ALA A 70 -9.04 7.09 20.15
C ALA A 70 -9.04 7.29 18.62
N GLU A 71 -8.57 8.43 18.12
CA GLU A 71 -8.55 8.70 16.68
C GLU A 71 -7.50 7.83 15.97
N VAL A 72 -6.31 7.69 16.57
CA VAL A 72 -5.26 6.78 16.06
C VAL A 72 -5.78 5.35 16.00
N ARG A 73 -6.48 4.90 17.04
CA ARG A 73 -7.11 3.59 17.08
C ARG A 73 -8.17 3.42 15.98
N ALA A 74 -9.04 4.41 15.78
CA ALA A 74 -10.05 4.37 14.73
C ALA A 74 -9.43 4.22 13.33
N ARG A 75 -8.32 4.92 13.03
CA ARG A 75 -7.60 4.76 11.75
C ARG A 75 -6.99 3.37 11.60
N ALA A 76 -6.48 2.79 12.67
CA ALA A 76 -5.95 1.42 12.65
C ALA A 76 -7.06 0.39 12.42
N GLU A 77 -8.21 0.53 13.09
CA GLU A 77 -9.37 -0.36 12.92
C GLU A 77 -9.96 -0.26 11.50
N ALA A 78 -10.06 0.94 10.93
CA ALA A 78 -10.43 1.13 9.53
C ALA A 78 -9.44 0.45 8.57
N LYS A 79 -8.15 0.48 8.90
CA LYS A 79 -7.13 -0.18 8.09
C LYS A 79 -7.26 -1.70 8.12
N ILE A 80 -7.50 -2.26 9.30
CA ILE A 80 -7.76 -3.69 9.50
C ILE A 80 -8.96 -4.11 8.65
N ALA A 81 -10.09 -3.39 8.74
CA ALA A 81 -11.28 -3.70 7.95
C ALA A 81 -11.00 -3.71 6.43
N SER A 82 -10.24 -2.74 5.92
CA SER A 82 -9.87 -2.71 4.49
C SER A 82 -8.94 -3.87 4.09
N ILE A 83 -8.07 -4.31 5.01
CA ILE A 83 -7.21 -5.49 4.78
C ILE A 83 -8.06 -6.75 4.73
N ASP A 84 -8.99 -6.91 5.67
CA ASP A 84 -9.88 -8.08 5.75
C ASP A 84 -10.77 -8.21 4.51
N GLU A 85 -11.32 -7.09 4.01
CA GLU A 85 -12.06 -7.06 2.75
C GLU A 85 -11.20 -7.54 1.58
N LYS A 86 -9.95 -7.04 1.48
CA LYS A 86 -9.03 -7.46 0.42
C LYS A 86 -8.63 -8.93 0.56
N ILE A 87 -8.48 -9.45 1.77
CA ILE A 87 -8.22 -10.87 2.01
C ILE A 87 -9.40 -11.71 1.52
N ALA A 88 -10.64 -11.29 1.80
CA ALA A 88 -11.83 -12.00 1.34
C ALA A 88 -11.88 -12.06 -0.19
N ASP A 89 -11.63 -10.95 -0.87
CA ASP A 89 -11.62 -10.90 -2.34
C ASP A 89 -10.48 -11.73 -2.95
N LEU A 90 -9.27 -11.62 -2.40
CA LEU A 90 -8.12 -12.42 -2.86
C LEU A 90 -8.36 -13.92 -2.64
N THR A 91 -9.01 -14.30 -1.54
CA THR A 91 -9.38 -15.69 -1.26
C THR A 91 -10.36 -16.22 -2.31
N LYS A 92 -11.38 -15.43 -2.67
CA LYS A 92 -12.34 -15.78 -3.72
C LYS A 92 -11.65 -15.95 -5.07
N MET A 93 -10.86 -14.95 -5.50
CA MET A 93 -10.12 -15.00 -6.76
C MET A 93 -9.19 -16.22 -6.82
N ARG A 94 -8.46 -16.49 -5.73
CA ARG A 94 -7.60 -17.68 -5.63
C ARG A 94 -8.39 -18.97 -5.79
N ALA A 95 -9.55 -19.09 -5.15
CA ALA A 95 -10.39 -20.28 -5.24
C ALA A 95 -10.85 -20.52 -6.70
N THR A 96 -11.29 -19.47 -7.39
CA THR A 96 -11.68 -19.54 -8.81
C THR A 96 -10.51 -19.98 -9.68
N ILE A 97 -9.33 -19.36 -9.55
CA ILE A 97 -8.14 -19.72 -10.33
C ILE A 97 -7.72 -21.16 -10.04
N ALA A 98 -7.78 -21.59 -8.77
CA ALA A 98 -7.43 -22.96 -8.39
C ALA A 98 -8.37 -24.01 -9.01
N MET A 99 -9.67 -23.71 -9.07
CA MET A 99 -10.65 -24.58 -9.73
C MET A 99 -10.37 -24.70 -11.24
N LEU A 100 -10.12 -23.59 -11.92
CA LEU A 100 -9.80 -23.59 -13.35
C LEU A 100 -8.48 -24.32 -13.63
N ALA A 101 -7.47 -24.13 -12.78
CA ALA A 101 -6.20 -24.84 -12.87
C ALA A 101 -6.35 -26.35 -12.68
N ALA A 102 -7.21 -26.80 -11.75
CA ALA A 102 -7.47 -28.21 -11.52
C ALA A 102 -8.24 -28.88 -12.68
N ALA A 103 -9.05 -28.12 -13.43
CA ALA A 103 -9.75 -28.61 -14.61
C ALA A 103 -8.84 -28.71 -15.86
N CYS A 104 -7.70 -28.04 -15.86
CA CYS A 104 -6.76 -28.05 -16.97
C CYS A 104 -5.82 -29.26 -16.87
N SER A 105 -5.74 -30.07 -17.95
CA SER A 105 -4.80 -31.20 -18.04
C SER A 105 -3.34 -30.77 -18.11
N GLY A 106 -3.07 -29.53 -18.54
CA GLY A 106 -1.72 -29.03 -18.81
C GLY A 106 -1.12 -29.51 -20.13
N GLU A 107 -1.87 -30.27 -20.93
CA GLU A 107 -1.45 -30.84 -22.22
C GLU A 107 -2.47 -30.49 -23.32
N GLY A 108 -2.05 -30.52 -24.59
CA GLY A 108 -2.91 -30.24 -25.74
C GLY A 108 -2.85 -28.78 -26.22
N ALA A 109 -3.81 -28.41 -27.07
CA ALA A 109 -3.87 -27.08 -27.68
C ALA A 109 -4.55 -26.05 -26.75
N THR A 110 -4.13 -24.78 -26.82
CA THR A 110 -4.71 -23.70 -26.00
C THR A 110 -6.18 -23.43 -26.31
N THR A 111 -6.66 -23.83 -27.48
CA THR A 111 -8.08 -23.79 -27.87
C THR A 111 -8.95 -24.73 -27.04
N GLU A 112 -8.35 -25.72 -26.38
CA GLU A 112 -9.03 -26.70 -25.51
C GLU A 112 -8.78 -26.41 -24.02
N CYS A 113 -8.09 -25.31 -23.70
CA CYS A 113 -7.72 -24.97 -22.33
C CYS A 113 -8.92 -24.39 -21.56
N PRO A 114 -9.41 -25.05 -20.49
CA PRO A 114 -10.57 -24.58 -19.73
C PRO A 114 -10.36 -23.20 -19.10
N ILE A 115 -9.11 -22.84 -18.80
CA ILE A 115 -8.77 -21.52 -18.25
C ILE A 115 -9.01 -20.42 -19.31
N ILE A 116 -8.56 -20.63 -20.55
CA ILE A 116 -8.72 -19.66 -21.64
C ILE A 116 -10.18 -19.54 -22.03
N GLU A 117 -10.90 -20.66 -22.10
CA GLU A 117 -12.34 -20.67 -22.33
C GLU A 117 -13.09 -19.85 -21.27
N ALA A 118 -12.83 -20.10 -19.98
CA ALA A 118 -13.46 -19.38 -18.88
C ALA A 118 -13.17 -17.87 -18.89
N LEU A 119 -11.98 -17.45 -19.34
CA LEU A 119 -11.62 -16.03 -19.46
C LEU A 119 -12.22 -15.34 -20.69
N ASN A 120 -12.51 -16.10 -21.76
CA ASN A 120 -13.16 -15.60 -22.97
C ASN A 120 -14.69 -15.52 -22.83
N ALA A 121 -15.28 -16.21 -21.85
CA ALA A 121 -16.70 -16.15 -21.59
C ALA A 121 -17.15 -14.71 -21.22
N PRO A 122 -18.15 -14.13 -21.91
CA PRO A 122 -18.63 -12.80 -21.59
C PRO A 122 -19.38 -12.84 -20.25
N ASN A 123 -18.73 -12.32 -19.21
CA ASN A 123 -19.18 -12.21 -17.82
C ASN A 123 -19.34 -13.55 -17.07
N GLY A 124 -18.39 -13.79 -16.16
CA GLY A 124 -18.29 -15.00 -15.35
C GLY A 124 -19.52 -15.29 -14.49
N GLY A 125 -20.37 -16.18 -14.97
CA GLY A 125 -21.37 -16.88 -14.19
C GLY A 125 -21.13 -18.38 -14.32
N MET A 126 -20.32 -18.94 -13.42
CA MET A 126 -20.37 -20.37 -13.14
C MET A 126 -21.48 -20.55 -12.08
N THR A 127 -22.69 -20.90 -12.53
CA THR A 127 -23.73 -21.47 -11.65
C THR A 127 -23.31 -22.85 -11.17
#